data_AF-A0AAE4C4I7-F1
#
_entry.id   AF-A0AAE4C4I7-F1
#
_cell.length_a   1.000
_cell.length_b   1.000
_cell.length_c   1.000
_cell.angle_alpha   90.00
_cell.angle_beta   90.00
_cell.angle_gamma   90.00
#
_symmetry.space_group_name_H-M   'P 1'
#
loop_
_entity.id
_entity.type
_entity.pdbx_description
1 polymer ?
#
loop_
_entity_poly.entity_id
_entity_poly.type
_entity_poly.pdbx_seq_one_letter_code
_entity_poly.pdbx_strand_id
1 'polypeptide(L)'
;MTKIALINCYFGKSWPSYFSHFLFSCKYNPDVDFILFTNLEAPFHIPNVHFVHIKDLTEFSALASEKLNLNINILDGYKLCDFKPTYGLIFQEYLKNYDFWGYCDIDIVFGNIRYFMTEKILQKYDVISPHKNYPAGFFTLLKNNEQCINLFKQSKDYARILENSRHFCFDECNFEFNRVHTTDITQINTEIESFTLVLRRLELQKEIKYYHKPIVQEFTYTDVVHHWVEGNIFNSITEKQYLLIHLINVKDNQFFFIDPFENKAKFSISPKGIHYKFSQYSHTLKKIKSRINENIRQTNYRFLLLKSKLLSYTQKEHVNFLEEQSYKIGKTHITFYPQDKNKLVIINEADYTLHYNQFSLYKIKDNKWIGISKKAISTIDFHYKNEEDIPYKISINNIQKRINENAYYIY
;
A
#
# COMPACT_ATOMS: atom_id res chain seq x y z
N MET A 1 -8.67 -8.49 31.54
CA MET A 1 -8.63 -8.70 30.08
C MET A 1 -7.46 -7.91 29.56
N THR A 2 -6.62 -8.51 28.73
CA THR A 2 -5.42 -7.88 28.15
C THR A 2 -5.82 -6.66 27.32
N LYS A 3 -5.25 -5.48 27.58
CA LYS A 3 -5.51 -4.23 26.87
C LYS A 3 -4.66 -4.12 25.60
N ILE A 4 -5.30 -3.76 24.48
CA ILE A 4 -4.66 -3.69 23.16
C ILE A 4 -4.82 -2.28 22.59
N ALA A 5 -3.72 -1.69 22.12
CA ALA A 5 -3.72 -0.48 21.30
C ALA A 5 -3.20 -0.78 19.90
N LEU A 6 -3.93 -0.35 18.86
CA LEU A 6 -3.50 -0.40 17.46
C LEU A 6 -3.21 1.01 16.96
N ILE A 7 -1.99 1.22 16.46
CA ILE A 7 -1.51 2.50 15.97
C ILE A 7 -1.63 2.56 14.45
N ASN A 8 -2.05 3.71 13.94
CA ASN A 8 -1.91 4.05 12.53
C ASN A 8 -1.39 5.48 12.39
N CYS A 9 -0.55 5.73 11.38
CA CYS A 9 -0.14 7.06 10.98
C CYS A 9 -0.63 7.30 9.55
N TYR A 10 -1.48 8.31 9.35
CA TYR A 10 -2.01 8.65 8.04
C TYR A 10 -1.98 10.15 7.82
N PHE A 11 -1.32 10.57 6.75
CA PHE A 11 -1.21 11.99 6.38
C PHE A 11 -1.74 12.18 4.97
N GLY A 12 -2.63 13.15 4.78
CA GLY A 12 -3.30 13.34 3.51
C GLY A 12 -4.07 14.66 3.42
N LYS A 13 -4.71 14.88 2.28
CA LYS A 13 -5.60 16.04 2.07
C LYS A 13 -7.03 15.79 2.56
N SER A 14 -7.44 14.52 2.57
CA SER A 14 -8.78 14.07 2.95
C SER A 14 -8.74 12.58 3.25
N TRP A 15 -9.70 12.09 4.03
CA TRP A 15 -9.89 10.67 4.26
C TRP A 15 -10.28 9.93 2.96
N PRO A 16 -9.78 8.69 2.74
CA PRO A 16 -10.26 7.84 1.65
C PRO A 16 -11.73 7.46 1.80
N SER A 17 -12.40 7.13 0.70
CA SER A 17 -13.83 6.76 0.69
C SER A 17 -14.17 5.52 1.52
N TYR A 18 -13.20 4.62 1.72
CA TYR A 18 -13.36 3.42 2.56
C TYR A 18 -13.16 3.68 4.06
N PHE A 19 -12.64 4.86 4.45
CA PHE A 19 -12.28 5.14 5.85
C PHE A 19 -13.47 5.06 6.81
N SER A 20 -14.68 5.45 6.37
CA SER A 20 -15.88 5.30 7.19
C SER A 20 -16.18 3.84 7.55
N HIS A 21 -15.85 2.89 6.68
CA HIS A 21 -16.04 1.46 6.94
C HIS A 21 -14.98 0.92 7.91
N PHE A 22 -13.73 1.37 7.78
CA PHE A 22 -12.69 1.12 8.77
C PHE A 22 -13.13 1.58 10.17
N LEU A 23 -13.46 2.87 10.32
CA LEU A 23 -13.91 3.44 11.58
C LEU A 23 -15.14 2.75 12.16
N PHE A 24 -16.13 2.46 11.31
CA PHE A 24 -17.32 1.76 11.73
C PHE A 24 -17.01 0.35 12.23
N SER A 25 -16.05 -0.36 11.61
CA SER A 25 -15.61 -1.67 12.10
C SER A 25 -14.82 -1.61 13.41
N CYS A 26 -14.05 -0.54 13.64
CA CYS A 26 -13.35 -0.29 14.91
C CYS A 26 -14.34 -0.15 16.08
N LYS A 27 -15.49 0.53 15.87
CA LYS A 27 -16.55 0.70 16.88
C LYS A 27 -17.06 -0.63 17.45
N TYR A 28 -17.04 -1.71 16.66
CA TYR A 28 -17.50 -3.04 17.09
C TYR A 28 -16.43 -3.84 17.84
N ASN A 29 -15.30 -3.22 18.15
CA ASN A 29 -14.22 -3.79 18.95
C ASN A 29 -13.96 -2.90 20.19
N PRO A 30 -14.93 -2.70 21.10
CA PRO A 30 -14.83 -1.72 22.19
C PRO A 30 -13.71 -2.01 23.20
N ASP A 31 -13.21 -3.25 23.26
CA ASP A 31 -12.10 -3.66 24.12
C ASP A 31 -10.72 -3.47 23.48
N VAL A 32 -10.65 -2.81 22.32
CA VAL A 32 -9.42 -2.49 21.59
C VAL A 32 -9.44 -1.01 21.26
N ASP A 33 -8.37 -0.31 21.64
CA ASP A 33 -8.21 1.11 21.32
C ASP A 33 -7.45 1.26 20.00
N PHE A 34 -7.91 2.18 19.16
CA PHE A 34 -7.28 2.54 17.90
C PHE A 34 -6.76 3.98 18.01
N ILE A 35 -5.47 4.19 17.79
CA ILE A 35 -4.82 5.49 17.93
C ILE A 35 -4.31 5.93 16.55
N LEU A 36 -4.94 6.95 15.98
CA LEU A 36 -4.64 7.47 14.64
C LEU A 36 -3.90 8.79 14.76
N PHE A 37 -2.62 8.80 14.36
CA PHE A 37 -1.81 10.00 14.25
C PHE A 37 -1.97 10.59 12.85
N THR A 38 -2.49 11.81 12.76
CA THR A 38 -2.91 12.38 11.47
C THR A 38 -3.01 13.91 11.47
N ASN A 39 -2.91 14.51 10.29
CA ASN A 39 -3.19 15.94 10.06
C ASN A 39 -4.67 16.23 9.77
N LEU A 40 -5.50 15.19 9.69
CA LEU A 40 -6.90 15.30 9.34
C LEU A 40 -7.79 15.32 10.59
N GLU A 41 -8.88 16.08 10.52
CA GLU A 41 -9.90 16.08 11.55
C GLU A 41 -10.64 14.75 11.60
N ALA A 42 -11.05 14.36 12.81
CA ALA A 42 -11.89 13.19 13.01
C ALA A 42 -13.23 13.39 12.26
N PRO A 43 -13.66 12.45 11.39
CA PRO A 43 -14.92 12.61 10.68
C PRO A 43 -16.14 12.50 11.61
N PHE A 44 -16.00 11.73 12.70
CA PHE A 44 -16.98 11.59 13.79
C PHE A 44 -16.32 10.91 14.99
N HIS A 45 -16.87 11.12 16.20
CA HIS A 45 -16.35 10.53 17.43
C HIS A 45 -16.77 9.07 17.59
N ILE A 46 -15.82 8.22 18.00
CA ILE A 46 -16.04 6.83 18.41
C ILE A 46 -15.25 6.61 19.71
N PRO A 47 -15.84 6.03 20.77
CA PRO A 47 -15.20 5.97 22.09
C PRO A 47 -13.83 5.31 22.13
N ASN A 48 -13.61 4.24 21.36
CA ASN A 48 -12.36 3.48 21.31
C ASN A 48 -11.45 3.88 20.13
N VAL A 49 -11.73 5.02 19.46
CA VAL A 49 -10.89 5.55 18.39
C VAL A 49 -10.42 6.95 18.75
N HIS A 50 -9.11 7.07 18.96
CA HIS A 50 -8.43 8.27 19.41
C HIS A 50 -7.69 8.90 18.23
N PHE A 51 -8.04 10.13 17.88
CA PHE A 51 -7.33 10.90 16.87
C PHE A 51 -6.31 11.80 17.57
N VAL A 52 -5.04 11.65 17.22
CA VAL A 52 -3.94 12.48 17.72
C VAL A 52 -3.47 13.35 16.56
N HIS A 53 -3.59 14.66 16.73
CA HIS A 53 -3.22 15.60 15.67
C HIS A 53 -1.70 15.69 15.53
N ILE A 54 -1.19 15.44 14.33
CA ILE A 54 0.17 15.77 13.89
C ILE A 54 0.01 16.54 12.59
N LYS A 55 0.53 17.76 12.53
CA LYS A 55 0.28 18.72 11.45
C LYS A 55 0.72 18.21 10.08
N ASP A 56 1.89 17.59 9.99
CA ASP A 56 2.47 17.11 8.75
C ASP A 56 3.62 16.10 8.98
N LEU A 57 4.20 15.60 7.88
CA LEU A 57 5.33 14.66 7.92
C LEU A 57 6.61 15.28 8.52
N THR A 58 6.76 16.60 8.51
CA THR A 58 7.91 17.28 9.14
C THR A 58 7.82 17.16 10.66
N GLU A 59 6.63 17.40 11.22
CA GLU A 59 6.41 17.25 12.66
C GLU A 59 6.56 15.78 13.10
N PHE A 60 6.03 14.83 12.33
CA PHE A 60 6.28 13.40 12.59
C PHE A 60 7.78 13.09 12.53
N SER A 61 8.51 13.62 11.54
CA SER A 61 9.95 13.38 11.38
C SER A 61 10.75 13.92 12.56
N ALA A 62 10.38 15.09 13.11
CA ALA A 62 11.00 15.65 14.29
C ALA A 62 10.76 14.77 15.54
N LEU A 63 9.51 14.35 15.77
CA LEU A 63 9.16 13.44 16.85
C LEU A 63 9.92 12.11 16.74
N ALA A 64 9.95 11.51 15.54
CA ALA A 64 10.65 10.26 15.30
C ALA A 64 12.17 10.42 15.47
N SER A 65 12.75 11.54 15.03
CA SER A 65 14.17 11.85 15.22
C SER A 65 14.55 11.93 16.71
N GLU A 66 13.73 12.61 17.51
CA GLU A 66 13.94 12.72 18.95
C GLU A 66 13.86 11.35 19.64
N LYS A 67 12.77 10.60 19.40
CA LYS A 67 12.51 9.33 20.08
C LYS A 67 13.47 8.21 19.67
N LEU A 68 13.96 8.24 18.42
CA LEU A 68 14.85 7.21 17.89
C LEU A 68 16.33 7.60 17.95
N ASN A 69 16.65 8.87 18.20
CA ASN A 69 17.99 9.43 18.12
C ASN A 69 18.66 9.16 16.76
N LEU A 70 17.93 9.50 15.68
CA LEU A 70 18.33 9.33 14.27
C LEU A 70 17.98 10.59 13.47
N ASN A 71 18.65 10.82 12.33
CA ASN A 71 18.33 11.94 11.45
C ASN A 71 17.24 11.54 10.45
N ILE A 72 15.96 11.72 10.82
CA ILE A 72 14.83 11.27 10.01
C ILE A 72 14.25 12.43 9.20
N ASN A 73 14.05 12.20 7.89
CA ASN A 73 13.40 13.14 6.99
C ASN A 73 12.42 12.42 6.06
N ILE A 74 11.13 12.42 6.42
CA ILE A 74 10.08 11.74 5.67
C ILE A 74 9.44 12.69 4.65
N LEU A 75 9.56 12.34 3.37
CA LEU A 75 9.04 13.13 2.25
C LEU A 75 7.74 12.57 1.65
N ASP A 76 7.45 11.29 1.90
CA ASP A 76 6.31 10.57 1.33
C ASP A 76 5.62 9.72 2.41
N GLY A 77 4.28 9.69 2.41
CA GLY A 77 3.50 8.92 3.38
C GLY A 77 3.74 7.41 3.34
N TYR A 78 4.10 6.83 2.20
CA TYR A 78 4.44 5.40 2.09
C TYR A 78 5.68 5.04 2.91
N LYS A 79 6.58 6.00 3.17
CA LYS A 79 7.75 5.76 4.02
C LYS A 79 7.35 5.42 5.45
N LEU A 80 6.18 5.85 5.92
CA LEU A 80 5.66 5.52 7.26
C LEU A 80 5.48 4.01 7.48
N CYS A 81 5.32 3.21 6.42
CA CYS A 81 5.30 1.75 6.55
C CYS A 81 6.60 1.24 7.18
N ASP A 82 7.76 1.77 6.79
CA ASP A 82 9.04 1.38 7.41
C ASP A 82 9.14 1.78 8.88
N PHE A 83 8.30 2.70 9.37
CA PHE A 83 8.28 3.12 10.76
C PHE A 83 7.32 2.29 11.64
N LYS A 84 6.46 1.44 11.06
CA LYS A 84 5.53 0.62 11.85
C LYS A 84 6.19 -0.18 12.98
N PRO A 85 7.35 -0.85 12.76
CA PRO A 85 8.05 -1.57 13.83
C PRO A 85 8.60 -0.68 14.95
N THR A 86 8.65 0.65 14.76
CA THR A 86 9.19 1.62 15.72
C THR A 86 8.12 2.35 16.52
N TYR A 87 6.84 2.21 16.15
CA TYR A 87 5.72 2.93 16.78
C TYR A 87 5.59 2.68 18.28
N GLY A 88 5.95 1.49 18.76
CA GLY A 88 6.02 1.19 20.19
C GLY A 88 6.93 2.13 20.97
N LEU A 89 8.03 2.57 20.35
CA LEU A 89 8.99 3.50 20.95
C LEU A 89 8.64 4.97 20.65
N ILE A 90 8.28 5.31 19.41
CA ILE A 90 7.90 6.68 19.03
C ILE A 90 6.71 7.17 19.87
N PHE A 91 5.71 6.30 20.09
CA PHE A 91 4.46 6.64 20.78
C PHE A 91 4.34 5.98 22.15
N GLN A 92 5.47 5.63 22.77
CA GLN A 92 5.50 4.90 24.05
C GLN A 92 4.65 5.58 25.15
N GLU A 93 4.56 6.90 25.14
CA GLU A 93 3.76 7.68 26.10
C GLU A 93 2.26 7.38 26.01
N TYR A 94 1.75 7.13 24.80
CA TYR A 94 0.36 6.75 24.56
C TYR A 94 0.10 5.28 24.93
N LEU A 95 1.15 4.47 25.09
CA LEU A 95 1.06 3.03 25.25
C LEU A 95 1.19 2.55 26.70
N LYS A 96 1.49 3.44 27.66
CA LYS A 96 1.81 3.08 29.07
C LYS A 96 0.81 2.15 29.76
N ASN A 97 -0.46 2.22 29.40
CA ASN A 97 -1.54 1.47 30.05
C ASN A 97 -2.04 0.25 29.25
N TYR A 98 -1.31 -0.14 28.21
CA TYR A 98 -1.65 -1.27 27.35
C TYR A 98 -0.71 -2.43 27.57
N ASP A 99 -1.22 -3.66 27.46
CA ASP A 99 -0.42 -4.87 27.55
C ASP A 99 0.18 -5.25 26.18
N PHE A 100 -0.50 -4.86 25.10
CA PHE A 100 -0.06 -5.01 23.72
C PHE A 100 -0.23 -3.70 22.97
N TRP A 101 0.76 -3.38 22.14
CA TRP A 101 0.65 -2.39 21.10
C TRP A 101 0.73 -3.07 19.74
N GLY A 102 0.39 -2.37 18.68
CA GLY A 102 0.51 -2.90 17.34
C GLY A 102 0.27 -1.83 16.31
N TYR A 103 0.27 -2.24 15.06
CA TYR A 103 -0.02 -1.35 13.94
C TYR A 103 -1.04 -1.98 13.02
N CYS A 104 -1.82 -1.13 12.36
CA CYS A 104 -2.77 -1.53 11.33
C CYS A 104 -2.83 -0.51 10.20
N ASP A 105 -3.36 -0.92 9.05
CA ASP A 105 -3.70 0.00 7.97
C ASP A 105 -5.14 0.53 8.11
N ILE A 106 -5.47 1.56 7.34
CA ILE A 106 -6.85 2.12 7.28
C ILE A 106 -7.65 1.59 6.08
N ASP A 107 -7.04 0.84 5.18
CA ASP A 107 -7.67 0.22 4.01
C ASP A 107 -8.15 -1.21 4.31
N ILE A 108 -8.60 -1.44 5.54
CA ILE A 108 -9.13 -2.70 6.03
C ILE A 108 -10.54 -2.51 6.60
N VAL A 109 -11.28 -3.62 6.70
CA VAL A 109 -12.51 -3.70 7.50
C VAL A 109 -12.31 -4.80 8.54
N PHE A 110 -12.42 -4.45 9.83
CA PHE A 110 -12.29 -5.39 10.93
C PHE A 110 -13.53 -6.26 11.11
N GLY A 111 -13.28 -7.53 11.42
CA GLY A 111 -14.21 -8.41 12.10
C GLY A 111 -14.03 -8.32 13.61
N ASN A 112 -14.32 -9.42 14.31
CA ASN A 112 -14.25 -9.48 15.76
C ASN A 112 -12.81 -9.83 16.17
N ILE A 113 -12.06 -8.83 16.64
CA ILE A 113 -10.66 -8.99 17.02
C ILE A 113 -10.53 -9.99 18.16
N ARG A 114 -11.42 -9.97 19.17
CA ARG A 114 -11.35 -10.84 20.36
C ARG A 114 -11.69 -12.30 20.08
N TYR A 115 -12.43 -12.56 19.01
CA TYR A 115 -12.62 -13.94 18.53
C TYR A 115 -11.27 -14.60 18.16
N PHE A 116 -10.35 -13.84 17.57
CA PHE A 116 -9.03 -14.35 17.17
C PHE A 116 -7.92 -14.07 18.19
N MET A 117 -7.94 -12.90 18.84
CA MET A 117 -6.98 -12.45 19.84
C MET A 117 -7.45 -12.83 21.24
N THR A 118 -7.53 -14.13 21.48
CA THR A 118 -7.94 -14.70 22.77
C THR A 118 -6.88 -14.48 23.85
N GLU A 119 -7.27 -14.43 25.12
CA GLU A 119 -6.34 -14.36 26.26
C GLU A 119 -5.29 -15.49 26.23
N LYS A 120 -5.67 -16.69 25.76
CA LYS A 120 -4.74 -17.81 25.59
C LYS A 120 -3.62 -17.50 24.59
N ILE A 121 -3.92 -16.78 23.51
CA ILE A 121 -2.92 -16.35 22.52
C ILE A 121 -2.10 -15.19 23.10
N LEU A 122 -2.76 -14.17 23.64
CA LEU A 122 -2.11 -12.97 24.17
C LEU A 122 -1.18 -13.24 25.36
N GLN A 123 -1.49 -14.22 26.20
CA GLN A 123 -0.63 -14.61 27.32
C GLN A 123 0.56 -15.48 26.88
N LYS A 124 0.46 -16.14 25.71
CA LYS A 124 1.46 -17.09 25.24
C LYS A 124 2.51 -16.48 24.32
N TYR A 125 2.13 -15.53 23.47
CA TYR A 125 2.98 -15.04 22.38
C TYR A 125 3.42 -13.58 22.61
N ASP A 126 4.62 -13.26 22.13
CA ASP A 126 5.21 -11.92 22.24
C ASP A 126 4.92 -11.08 21.00
N VAL A 127 4.84 -11.73 19.82
CA VAL A 127 4.47 -11.10 18.55
C VAL A 127 3.36 -11.94 17.90
N ILE A 128 2.34 -11.28 17.36
CA ILE A 128 1.17 -11.92 16.76
C ILE A 128 0.86 -11.24 15.41
N SER A 129 1.00 -12.00 14.32
CA SER A 129 0.67 -11.59 12.96
C SER A 129 -0.36 -12.54 12.34
N PRO A 130 -1.31 -12.03 11.54
CA PRO A 130 -2.33 -12.82 10.87
C PRO A 130 -1.88 -13.36 9.51
N HIS A 131 -0.60 -13.25 9.17
CA HIS A 131 -0.02 -13.84 7.96
C HIS A 131 1.06 -14.86 8.34
N LYS A 132 1.18 -15.93 7.56
CA LYS A 132 2.08 -17.07 7.87
C LYS A 132 3.55 -16.76 7.56
N ASN A 133 3.81 -15.97 6.52
CA ASN A 133 5.15 -15.86 5.94
C ASN A 133 5.89 -14.56 6.30
N TYR A 134 5.17 -13.56 6.81
CA TYR A 134 5.70 -12.26 7.22
C TYR A 134 4.77 -11.61 8.27
N PRO A 135 5.28 -10.71 9.14
CA PRO A 135 4.44 -9.78 9.89
C PRO A 135 3.61 -8.95 8.90
N ALA A 136 2.30 -8.97 9.04
CA ALA A 136 1.43 -8.22 8.13
C ALA A 136 1.47 -6.73 8.49
N GLY A 137 1.85 -5.89 7.53
CA GLY A 137 1.85 -4.44 7.68
C GLY A 137 0.45 -3.90 8.03
N PHE A 138 -0.60 -4.57 7.58
CA PHE A 138 -1.99 -4.19 7.83
C PHE A 138 -2.53 -4.59 9.21
N PHE A 139 -1.88 -5.50 9.93
CA PHE A 139 -2.19 -5.84 11.33
C PHE A 139 -1.06 -6.67 11.93
N THR A 140 -0.37 -6.15 12.96
CA THR A 140 0.55 -6.94 13.79
C THR A 140 0.50 -6.43 15.22
N LEU A 141 0.46 -7.34 16.20
CA LEU A 141 0.54 -7.02 17.63
C LEU A 141 1.89 -7.43 18.21
N LEU A 142 2.41 -6.61 19.10
CA LEU A 142 3.63 -6.82 19.85
C LEU A 142 3.33 -6.56 21.33
N LYS A 143 3.88 -7.42 22.19
CA LYS A 143 3.74 -7.26 23.63
C LYS A 143 4.36 -5.94 24.05
N ASN A 144 3.72 -5.24 24.99
CA ASN A 144 4.20 -3.94 25.43
C ASN A 144 5.23 -4.10 26.55
N ASN A 145 6.45 -4.50 26.16
CA ASN A 145 7.60 -4.59 27.04
C ASN A 145 8.86 -4.06 26.35
N GLU A 146 9.92 -3.85 27.13
CA GLU A 146 11.18 -3.27 26.65
C GLU A 146 11.77 -4.04 25.46
N GLN A 147 11.76 -5.38 25.52
CA GLN A 147 12.26 -6.24 24.45
C GLN A 147 11.49 -6.01 23.14
N CYS A 148 10.16 -6.08 23.17
CA CYS A 148 9.31 -6.01 21.99
C CYS A 148 9.24 -4.60 21.39
N ILE A 149 9.25 -3.55 22.22
CA ILE A 149 9.33 -2.15 21.78
C ILE A 149 10.61 -1.90 20.97
N ASN A 150 11.70 -2.59 21.29
CA ASN A 150 13.01 -2.40 20.66
C ASN A 150 13.36 -3.47 19.61
N LEU A 151 12.43 -4.35 19.21
CA LEU A 151 12.72 -5.44 18.25
C LEU A 151 13.28 -4.93 16.92
N PHE A 152 12.85 -3.75 16.46
CA PHE A 152 13.35 -3.16 15.22
C PHE A 152 14.88 -2.92 15.25
N LYS A 153 15.47 -2.68 16.44
CA LYS A 153 16.93 -2.47 16.62
C LYS A 153 17.74 -3.75 16.39
N GLN A 154 17.08 -4.91 16.35
CA GLN A 154 17.74 -6.19 16.04
C GLN A 154 18.07 -6.33 14.55
N SER A 155 17.50 -5.48 13.68
CA SER A 155 17.95 -5.36 12.29
C SER A 155 19.28 -4.62 12.26
N LYS A 156 20.32 -5.15 11.62
CA LYS A 156 21.58 -4.39 11.46
C LYS A 156 21.43 -3.12 10.61
N ASP A 157 20.37 -3.05 9.81
CA ASP A 157 20.13 -2.00 8.82
C ASP A 157 19.13 -0.93 9.32
N TYR A 158 18.59 -1.02 10.55
CA TYR A 158 17.48 -0.17 11.00
C TYR A 158 17.77 1.34 10.83
N ALA A 159 18.95 1.81 11.23
CA ALA A 159 19.30 3.22 11.10
C ALA A 159 19.35 3.66 9.63
N ARG A 160 20.07 2.89 8.79
CA ARG A 160 20.15 3.11 7.34
C ARG A 160 18.77 3.16 6.69
N ILE A 161 17.85 2.29 7.12
CA ILE A 161 16.48 2.25 6.61
C ILE A 161 15.73 3.53 7.02
N LEU A 162 15.73 3.88 8.30
CA LEU A 162 14.89 4.94 8.84
C LEU A 162 15.37 6.35 8.44
N GLU A 163 16.69 6.56 8.31
CA GLU A 163 17.26 7.84 7.86
C GLU A 163 17.14 8.05 6.34
N ASN A 164 16.89 6.98 5.58
CA ASN A 164 16.75 7.05 4.13
C ASN A 164 15.30 7.34 3.72
N SER A 165 15.11 8.31 2.82
CA SER A 165 13.78 8.71 2.33
C SER A 165 13.09 7.66 1.46
N ARG A 166 13.84 6.70 0.90
CA ARG A 166 13.28 5.56 0.14
C ARG A 166 12.52 4.62 1.08
N HIS A 167 11.40 4.11 0.60
CA HIS A 167 10.67 3.02 1.25
C HIS A 167 11.34 1.66 0.95
N PHE A 168 11.57 0.87 2.00
CA PHE A 168 12.23 -0.43 1.92
C PHE A 168 11.32 -1.63 2.20
N CYS A 169 10.05 -1.42 2.57
CA CYS A 169 9.16 -2.49 3.03
C CYS A 169 9.80 -3.21 4.24
N PHE A 170 10.27 -2.40 5.20
CA PHE A 170 10.95 -2.90 6.40
C PHE A 170 9.98 -3.58 7.37
N ASP A 171 8.76 -3.08 7.49
CA ASP A 171 7.69 -3.66 8.31
C ASP A 171 7.32 -5.09 7.91
N GLU A 172 7.64 -5.48 6.68
CA GLU A 172 7.35 -6.79 6.12
C GLU A 172 8.64 -7.45 5.61
N CYS A 173 8.77 -7.74 4.31
CA CYS A 173 9.78 -8.65 3.77
C CYS A 173 10.65 -8.05 2.65
N ASN A 174 10.94 -6.75 2.69
CA ASN A 174 11.77 -6.07 1.69
C ASN A 174 11.34 -6.34 0.23
N PHE A 175 10.03 -6.27 -0.01
CA PHE A 175 9.38 -6.54 -1.31
C PHE A 175 9.44 -8.00 -1.80
N GLU A 176 9.98 -8.94 -1.03
CA GLU A 176 10.15 -10.35 -1.44
C GLU A 176 8.90 -11.22 -1.29
N PHE A 177 7.70 -10.64 -1.44
CA PHE A 177 6.41 -11.32 -1.23
C PHE A 177 6.30 -12.64 -1.98
N ASN A 178 6.75 -12.70 -3.23
CA ASN A 178 6.67 -13.92 -4.04
C ASN A 178 7.56 -15.05 -3.48
N ARG A 179 8.78 -14.72 -3.03
CA ARG A 179 9.77 -15.73 -2.60
C ARG A 179 9.46 -16.23 -1.20
N VAL A 180 8.96 -15.39 -0.30
CA VAL A 180 8.60 -15.80 1.07
C VAL A 180 7.44 -16.81 1.14
N HIS A 181 6.68 -16.98 0.06
CA HIS A 181 5.68 -18.06 -0.02
C HIS A 181 6.28 -19.45 -0.21
N THR A 182 7.47 -19.56 -0.81
CA THR A 182 8.10 -20.84 -1.15
C THR A 182 9.41 -21.09 -0.43
N THR A 183 10.04 -20.03 0.09
CA THR A 183 11.38 -20.07 0.66
C THR A 183 11.40 -19.29 1.97
N ASP A 184 12.03 -19.86 3.01
CA ASP A 184 12.19 -19.18 4.28
C ASP A 184 13.04 -17.91 4.09
N ILE A 185 12.64 -16.79 4.70
CA ILE A 185 13.33 -15.50 4.57
C ILE A 185 14.81 -15.57 4.91
N THR A 186 15.22 -16.50 5.79
CA THR A 186 16.63 -16.71 6.17
C THR A 186 17.51 -17.20 5.02
N GLN A 187 16.92 -17.70 3.93
CA GLN A 187 17.60 -18.20 2.73
C GLN A 187 17.47 -17.22 1.54
N ILE A 188 16.77 -16.12 1.72
CA ILE A 188 16.54 -15.11 0.70
C ILE A 188 17.57 -14.00 0.89
N ASN A 189 18.42 -13.78 -0.11
CA ASN A 189 19.28 -12.60 -0.12
C ASN A 189 18.44 -11.34 -0.37
N THR A 190 18.37 -10.44 0.61
CA THR A 190 17.62 -9.18 0.60
C THR A 190 18.56 -7.97 0.68
N GLU A 191 18.12 -6.79 0.22
CA GLU A 191 18.93 -5.55 0.27
C GLU A 191 19.18 -5.08 1.72
N ILE A 192 18.18 -5.32 2.58
CA ILE A 192 18.18 -4.98 3.99
C ILE A 192 17.77 -6.17 4.84
N GLU A 193 18.13 -6.13 6.11
CA GLU A 193 17.54 -7.01 7.11
C GLU A 193 16.13 -6.55 7.50
N SER A 194 15.12 -7.08 6.80
CA SER A 194 13.70 -6.78 7.03
C SER A 194 13.19 -7.24 8.41
N PHE A 195 12.05 -6.70 8.84
CA PHE A 195 11.43 -7.12 10.10
C PHE A 195 10.98 -8.59 10.06
N THR A 196 10.59 -9.11 8.89
CA THR A 196 10.38 -10.56 8.71
C THR A 196 11.62 -11.38 9.08
N LEU A 197 12.80 -10.96 8.59
CA LEU A 197 14.06 -11.67 8.86
C LEU A 197 14.44 -11.57 10.34
N VAL A 198 14.27 -10.40 10.97
CA VAL A 198 14.47 -10.20 12.41
C VAL A 198 13.59 -11.16 13.22
N LEU A 199 12.28 -11.13 13.01
CA LEU A 199 11.34 -11.95 13.77
C LEU A 199 11.61 -13.44 13.56
N ARG A 200 11.87 -13.85 12.32
CA ARG A 200 12.15 -15.25 12.00
C ARG A 200 13.43 -15.74 12.66
N ARG A 201 14.50 -14.94 12.66
CA ARG A 201 15.75 -15.29 13.34
C ARG A 201 15.54 -15.46 14.85
N LEU A 202 14.89 -14.49 15.51
CA LEU A 202 14.64 -14.53 16.95
C LEU A 202 13.70 -15.67 17.35
N GLU A 203 12.72 -16.00 16.50
CA GLU A 203 11.85 -17.18 16.68
C GLU A 203 12.68 -18.48 16.64
N LEU A 204 13.56 -18.65 15.64
CA LEU A 204 14.43 -19.83 15.53
C LEU A 204 15.41 -19.96 16.71
N GLN A 205 15.87 -18.83 17.25
CA GLN A 205 16.70 -18.75 18.44
C GLN A 205 15.93 -18.93 19.75
N LYS A 206 14.58 -19.01 19.68
CA LYS A 206 13.67 -19.09 20.84
C LYS A 206 13.74 -17.88 21.77
N GLU A 207 14.15 -16.72 21.26
CA GLU A 207 14.21 -15.46 22.01
C GLU A 207 12.84 -14.76 22.08
N ILE A 208 11.95 -15.08 21.13
CA ILE A 208 10.56 -14.63 21.13
C ILE A 208 9.61 -15.80 20.81
N LYS A 209 8.37 -15.69 21.28
CA LYS A 209 7.28 -16.55 20.85
C LYS A 209 6.45 -15.82 19.78
N TYR A 210 6.60 -16.22 18.52
CA TYR A 210 5.90 -15.61 17.39
C TYR A 210 4.69 -16.44 16.95
N TYR A 211 3.51 -15.82 16.86
CA TYR A 211 2.30 -16.42 16.29
C TYR A 211 2.06 -15.85 14.88
N HIS A 212 2.08 -16.71 13.86
CA HIS A 212 1.87 -16.35 12.45
C HIS A 212 0.91 -17.33 11.78
N LYS A 213 -0.39 -17.02 11.77
CA LYS A 213 -1.42 -17.91 11.20
C LYS A 213 -2.32 -17.14 10.23
N PRO A 214 -2.70 -17.74 9.08
CA PRO A 214 -3.53 -17.08 8.07
C PRO A 214 -5.00 -16.99 8.52
N ILE A 215 -5.34 -15.93 9.26
CA ILE A 215 -6.68 -15.69 9.83
C ILE A 215 -7.40 -14.49 9.19
N VAL A 216 -6.88 -14.02 8.06
CA VAL A 216 -7.37 -12.83 7.33
C VAL A 216 -7.63 -13.14 5.87
N GLN A 217 -8.41 -12.26 5.25
CA GLN A 217 -8.56 -12.22 3.80
C GLN A 217 -7.79 -11.00 3.29
N GLU A 218 -6.52 -11.21 2.94
CA GLU A 218 -5.61 -10.14 2.47
C GLU A 218 -5.98 -9.64 1.07
N PHE A 219 -6.44 -10.53 0.21
CA PHE A 219 -6.83 -10.20 -1.15
C PHE A 219 -8.27 -10.62 -1.38
N THR A 220 -9.09 -9.74 -1.96
CA THR A 220 -10.44 -10.13 -2.38
C THR A 220 -10.35 -10.81 -3.75
N TYR A 221 -10.57 -12.13 -3.80
CA TYR A 221 -10.51 -12.94 -5.02
C TYR A 221 -11.91 -13.36 -5.49
N THR A 222 -12.15 -13.41 -6.81
CA THR A 222 -13.31 -14.08 -7.46
C THR A 222 -14.71 -13.56 -7.04
N ASP A 223 -15.81 -14.17 -7.50
CA ASP A 223 -17.19 -13.81 -7.09
C ASP A 223 -17.53 -14.14 -5.60
N VAL A 224 -16.51 -14.20 -4.74
CA VAL A 224 -16.67 -14.43 -3.29
C VAL A 224 -17.16 -13.16 -2.62
N VAL A 225 -18.24 -13.33 -1.87
CA VAL A 225 -18.84 -12.27 -1.07
C VAL A 225 -18.57 -12.57 0.39
N HIS A 226 -18.22 -11.54 1.13
CA HIS A 226 -18.14 -11.60 2.58
C HIS A 226 -19.29 -10.81 3.17
N HIS A 227 -19.90 -11.34 4.22
CA HIS A 227 -20.93 -10.68 4.99
C HIS A 227 -20.30 -10.11 6.25
N TRP A 228 -20.40 -8.81 6.40
CA TRP A 228 -20.09 -8.12 7.65
C TRP A 228 -21.40 -7.93 8.41
N VAL A 229 -21.51 -8.53 9.61
CA VAL A 229 -22.71 -8.52 10.45
C VAL A 229 -22.31 -8.28 11.89
N GLU A 230 -22.73 -7.16 12.45
CA GLU A 230 -22.52 -6.80 13.87
C GLU A 230 -21.07 -7.01 14.33
N GLY A 231 -20.10 -6.54 13.54
CA GLY A 231 -18.68 -6.68 13.88
C GLY A 231 -18.06 -8.03 13.52
N ASN A 232 -18.79 -8.96 12.93
CA ASN A 232 -18.27 -10.26 12.52
C ASN A 232 -18.21 -10.36 10.99
N ILE A 233 -17.19 -11.02 10.45
CA ILE A 233 -17.01 -11.22 9.00
C ILE A 233 -17.11 -12.71 8.69
N PHE A 234 -17.93 -13.05 7.71
CA PHE A 234 -18.13 -14.42 7.25
C PHE A 234 -18.00 -14.52 5.73
N ASN A 235 -17.38 -15.59 5.24
CA ASN A 235 -17.54 -15.98 3.85
C ASN A 235 -19.00 -16.38 3.57
N SER A 236 -19.60 -15.89 2.49
CA SER A 236 -21.01 -16.18 2.17
C SER A 236 -21.28 -17.64 1.78
N ILE A 237 -20.25 -18.40 1.42
CA ILE A 237 -20.36 -19.79 0.97
C ILE A 237 -19.85 -20.74 2.05
N THR A 238 -18.65 -20.50 2.56
CA THR A 238 -17.98 -21.43 3.49
C THR A 238 -18.28 -21.13 4.96
N GLU A 239 -18.95 -20.01 5.26
CA GLU A 239 -19.20 -19.50 6.61
C GLU A 239 -17.93 -19.25 7.45
N LYS A 240 -16.74 -19.38 6.83
CA LYS A 240 -15.47 -19.13 7.47
C LYS A 240 -15.42 -17.70 8.00
N GLN A 241 -15.01 -17.56 9.26
CA GLN A 241 -14.80 -16.25 9.89
C GLN A 241 -13.42 -15.67 9.60
N TYR A 242 -13.34 -14.35 9.57
CA TYR A 242 -12.09 -13.61 9.33
C TYR A 242 -11.88 -12.48 10.33
N LEU A 243 -10.61 -12.27 10.71
CA LEU A 243 -10.20 -11.16 11.58
C LEU A 243 -10.42 -9.81 10.91
N LEU A 244 -10.10 -9.73 9.62
CA LEU A 244 -10.29 -8.55 8.78
C LEU A 244 -10.31 -8.94 7.30
N ILE A 245 -10.80 -8.01 6.48
CA ILE A 245 -10.61 -8.01 5.02
C ILE A 245 -9.74 -6.81 4.66
N HIS A 246 -8.68 -7.04 3.90
CA HIS A 246 -7.83 -5.99 3.37
C HIS A 246 -8.29 -5.59 1.97
N LEU A 247 -8.39 -4.29 1.73
CA LEU A 247 -8.88 -3.71 0.48
C LEU A 247 -7.73 -3.38 -0.48
N ILE A 248 -6.51 -3.83 -0.21
CA ILE A 248 -5.28 -3.45 -0.93
C ILE A 248 -5.39 -3.61 -2.45
N ASN A 249 -6.01 -4.69 -2.93
CA ASN A 249 -6.13 -4.99 -4.35
C ASN A 249 -7.38 -4.40 -5.01
N VAL A 250 -8.27 -3.75 -4.25
CA VAL A 250 -9.54 -3.20 -4.75
C VAL A 250 -9.76 -1.72 -4.47
N LYS A 251 -9.08 -1.15 -3.48
CA LYS A 251 -9.24 0.26 -3.08
C LYS A 251 -8.95 1.25 -4.21
N ASP A 252 -8.04 0.89 -5.11
CA ASP A 252 -7.65 1.69 -6.28
C ASP A 252 -8.34 1.20 -7.58
N ASN A 253 -9.19 0.18 -7.49
CA ASN A 253 -9.94 -0.35 -8.63
C ASN A 253 -11.16 0.54 -8.94
N GLN A 254 -11.24 1.05 -10.17
CA GLN A 254 -12.34 1.92 -10.62
C GLN A 254 -13.71 1.22 -10.67
N PHE A 255 -13.73 -0.12 -10.64
CA PHE A 255 -14.94 -0.93 -10.58
C PHE A 255 -15.30 -1.37 -9.17
N PHE A 256 -14.57 -0.89 -8.16
CA PHE A 256 -14.92 -1.10 -6.75
C PHE A 256 -15.85 0.03 -6.28
N PHE A 257 -17.11 -0.31 -6.05
CA PHE A 257 -18.17 0.63 -5.69
C PHE A 257 -18.50 0.53 -4.21
N ILE A 258 -18.28 1.61 -3.47
CA ILE A 258 -18.73 1.72 -2.09
C ILE A 258 -20.07 2.42 -2.10
N ASP A 259 -21.13 1.73 -1.68
CA ASP A 259 -22.44 2.33 -1.42
C ASP A 259 -22.28 3.47 -0.39
N PRO A 260 -23.10 4.54 -0.45
CA PRO A 260 -23.09 5.57 0.58
C PRO A 260 -23.18 4.94 1.96
N PHE A 261 -22.34 5.40 2.88
CA PHE A 261 -22.28 4.82 4.23
C PHE A 261 -23.65 4.91 4.90
N GLU A 262 -24.18 3.75 5.30
CA GLU A 262 -25.37 3.63 6.12
C GLU A 262 -24.93 3.09 7.48
N ASN A 263 -25.36 3.71 8.57
CA ASN A 263 -25.10 3.21 9.92
C ASN A 263 -25.98 1.97 10.21
N LYS A 264 -25.81 0.93 9.42
CA LYS A 264 -26.46 -0.36 9.52
C LYS A 264 -25.45 -1.37 10.00
N ALA A 265 -25.84 -2.21 10.95
CA ALA A 265 -25.01 -3.28 11.47
C ALA A 265 -24.76 -4.44 10.48
N LYS A 266 -24.97 -4.22 9.17
CA LYS A 266 -24.88 -5.26 8.16
C LYS A 266 -24.55 -4.70 6.77
N PHE A 267 -23.53 -5.25 6.12
CA PHE A 267 -23.19 -5.00 4.72
C PHE A 267 -22.43 -6.19 4.12
N SER A 268 -22.20 -6.15 2.80
CA SER A 268 -21.42 -7.16 2.09
C SER A 268 -20.19 -6.53 1.45
N ILE A 269 -19.07 -7.25 1.46
CA ILE A 269 -17.81 -6.87 0.80
C ILE A 269 -17.53 -7.90 -0.30
N SER A 270 -17.29 -7.44 -1.52
CA SER A 270 -16.93 -8.26 -2.68
C SER A 270 -15.90 -7.53 -3.53
N PRO A 271 -15.27 -8.16 -4.54
CA PRO A 271 -14.38 -7.43 -5.44
C PRO A 271 -15.04 -6.30 -6.23
N LYS A 272 -16.38 -6.28 -6.28
CA LYS A 272 -17.16 -5.21 -6.92
C LYS A 272 -17.41 -4.03 -6.00
N GLY A 273 -17.21 -4.16 -4.70
CA GLY A 273 -17.59 -3.09 -3.77
C GLY A 273 -18.03 -3.51 -2.38
N ILE A 274 -18.44 -2.48 -1.62
CA ILE A 274 -19.12 -2.61 -0.33
C ILE A 274 -20.59 -2.19 -0.53
N HIS A 275 -21.52 -3.08 -0.20
CA HIS A 275 -22.95 -2.90 -0.47
C HIS A 275 -23.83 -3.16 0.75
N TYR A 276 -24.82 -2.30 1.00
CA TYR A 276 -25.77 -2.43 2.12
C TYR A 276 -27.05 -3.18 1.76
N LYS A 277 -27.35 -3.29 0.46
CA LYS A 277 -28.54 -4.01 -0.04
C LYS A 277 -28.14 -5.37 -0.58
N PHE A 278 -28.49 -6.42 0.15
CA PHE A 278 -28.25 -7.83 -0.21
C PHE A 278 -28.89 -8.26 -1.54
N SER A 279 -29.82 -7.47 -2.09
CA SER A 279 -30.64 -7.82 -3.25
C SER A 279 -30.31 -7.11 -4.57
N GLN A 280 -29.17 -6.43 -4.71
CA GLN A 280 -28.84 -5.73 -5.96
C GLN A 280 -27.40 -5.96 -6.44
N TYR A 281 -27.10 -7.16 -6.92
CA TYR A 281 -25.94 -7.41 -7.81
C TYR A 281 -26.17 -6.90 -9.25
N SER A 282 -26.87 -5.77 -9.40
CA SER A 282 -27.03 -5.11 -10.70
C SER A 282 -27.17 -3.60 -10.50
N HIS A 283 -26.08 -2.85 -10.65
CA HIS A 283 -26.20 -1.43 -10.95
C HIS A 283 -26.89 -1.30 -12.32
N THR A 284 -27.98 -0.55 -12.41
CA THR A 284 -28.64 -0.29 -13.69
C THR A 284 -27.66 0.43 -14.62
N LEU A 285 -27.62 0.03 -15.91
CA LEU A 285 -26.83 0.67 -16.97
C LEU A 285 -26.99 2.19 -17.01
N LYS A 286 -28.12 2.71 -16.52
CA LYS A 286 -28.42 4.14 -16.37
C LYS A 286 -27.56 4.84 -15.30
N LYS A 287 -27.32 4.22 -14.14
CA LYS A 287 -26.44 4.74 -13.06
C LYS A 287 -24.96 4.66 -13.44
N ILE A 288 -24.57 3.55 -14.08
CA ILE A 288 -23.22 3.38 -14.66
C ILE A 288 -22.98 4.43 -15.76
N LYS A 289 -23.90 4.60 -16.71
CA LYS A 289 -23.81 5.62 -17.77
C LYS A 289 -23.88 7.05 -17.26
N SER A 290 -24.63 7.34 -16.20
CA SER A 290 -24.70 8.68 -15.58
C SER A 290 -23.35 9.10 -14.98
N ARG A 291 -22.69 8.22 -14.23
CA ARG A 291 -21.39 8.50 -13.61
C ARG A 291 -20.24 8.41 -14.62
N ILE A 292 -20.33 7.52 -15.60
CA ILE A 292 -19.46 7.51 -16.78
C ILE A 292 -19.62 8.81 -17.55
N ASN A 293 -20.82 9.37 -17.76
CA ASN A 293 -21.00 10.64 -18.45
C ASN A 293 -20.59 11.87 -17.63
N GLU A 294 -20.74 11.86 -16.30
CA GLU A 294 -20.21 12.92 -15.43
C GLU A 294 -18.67 12.92 -15.42
N ASN A 295 -18.05 11.74 -15.30
CA ASN A 295 -16.58 11.61 -15.37
C ASN A 295 -16.06 11.79 -16.80
N ILE A 296 -16.74 11.32 -17.85
CA ILE A 296 -16.37 11.56 -19.25
C ILE A 296 -16.55 13.03 -19.60
N ARG A 297 -17.54 13.76 -19.07
CA ARG A 297 -17.61 15.21 -19.26
C ARG A 297 -16.45 15.93 -18.58
N GLN A 298 -16.10 15.58 -17.33
CA GLN A 298 -14.92 16.17 -16.67
C GLN A 298 -13.58 15.75 -17.32
N THR A 299 -13.47 14.50 -17.79
CA THR A 299 -12.26 13.94 -18.41
C THR A 299 -12.13 14.40 -19.86
N ASN A 300 -13.21 14.53 -20.64
CA ASN A 300 -13.20 15.04 -22.01
C ASN A 300 -13.03 16.55 -22.07
N TYR A 301 -13.58 17.33 -21.14
CA TYR A 301 -13.26 18.77 -21.07
C TYR A 301 -11.79 18.97 -20.72
N ARG A 302 -11.27 18.23 -19.72
CA ARG A 302 -9.84 18.24 -19.39
C ARG A 302 -8.97 17.71 -20.53
N PHE A 303 -9.41 16.69 -21.27
CA PHE A 303 -8.71 16.11 -22.42
C PHE A 303 -8.73 17.02 -23.66
N LEU A 304 -9.81 17.74 -23.95
CA LEU A 304 -9.89 18.73 -25.03
C LEU A 304 -9.05 19.97 -24.69
N LEU A 305 -9.11 20.45 -23.44
CA LEU A 305 -8.23 21.52 -22.94
C LEU A 305 -6.76 21.09 -22.87
N LEU A 306 -6.45 19.84 -22.51
CA LEU A 306 -5.09 19.30 -22.57
C LEU A 306 -4.64 19.15 -24.01
N LYS A 307 -5.46 18.58 -24.90
CA LYS A 307 -5.11 18.35 -26.31
C LYS A 307 -4.88 19.66 -27.06
N SER A 308 -5.68 20.70 -26.80
CA SER A 308 -5.45 22.03 -27.38
C SER A 308 -4.20 22.72 -26.82
N LYS A 309 -3.92 22.58 -25.52
CA LYS A 309 -2.64 23.03 -24.92
C LYS A 309 -1.45 22.24 -25.46
N LEU A 310 -1.57 20.92 -25.57
CA LEU A 310 -0.52 20.00 -26.03
C LEU A 310 -0.16 20.20 -27.51
N LEU A 311 -1.14 20.53 -28.35
CA LEU A 311 -0.90 20.90 -29.76
C LEU A 311 -0.21 22.27 -29.92
N SER A 312 -0.14 23.08 -28.85
CA SER A 312 0.54 24.38 -28.86
C SER A 312 2.01 24.32 -28.40
N TYR A 313 2.51 23.18 -27.91
CA TYR A 313 3.91 23.01 -27.50
C TYR A 313 4.77 22.53 -28.69
N THR A 314 5.49 23.47 -29.31
CA THR A 314 6.24 23.26 -30.56
C THR A 314 7.76 23.11 -30.36
N GLN A 315 8.23 22.21 -29.49
CA GLN A 315 9.64 21.81 -29.49
C GLN A 315 9.80 20.30 -29.57
N LYS A 316 10.41 19.85 -30.68
CA LYS A 316 10.66 18.46 -31.03
C LYS A 316 12.14 18.17 -30.77
N GLU A 317 12.48 17.43 -29.72
CA GLU A 317 13.86 17.00 -29.43
C GLU A 317 14.09 15.53 -29.78
N HIS A 318 15.33 15.20 -30.18
CA HIS A 318 15.76 13.89 -30.65
C HIS A 318 16.13 12.95 -29.49
N VAL A 319 15.80 11.67 -29.59
CA VAL A 319 15.95 10.67 -28.51
C VAL A 319 17.14 9.76 -28.80
N ASN A 320 18.36 10.28 -28.65
CA ASN A 320 19.60 9.51 -28.90
C ASN A 320 20.09 8.70 -27.68
N PHE A 321 19.60 8.98 -26.47
CA PHE A 321 20.15 8.42 -25.22
C PHE A 321 19.62 7.01 -24.86
N LEU A 322 18.75 6.41 -25.68
CA LEU A 322 18.17 5.08 -25.44
C LEU A 322 18.70 4.01 -26.39
N GLU A 323 19.71 4.32 -27.21
CA GLU A 323 20.31 3.37 -28.15
C GLU A 323 20.88 2.15 -27.40
N GLU A 324 20.34 0.97 -27.75
CA GLU A 324 20.83 -0.35 -27.32
C GLU A 324 20.66 -0.69 -25.82
N GLN A 325 19.86 0.09 -25.08
CA GLN A 325 19.66 -0.11 -23.65
C GLN A 325 18.44 -0.99 -23.33
N SER A 326 18.61 -1.90 -22.36
CA SER A 326 17.55 -2.85 -21.93
C SER A 326 17.06 -2.56 -20.52
N TYR A 327 15.75 -2.68 -20.32
CA TYR A 327 15.05 -2.38 -19.09
C TYR A 327 14.11 -3.52 -18.70
N LYS A 328 13.78 -3.66 -17.42
CA LYS A 328 12.86 -4.70 -16.92
C LYS A 328 11.57 -4.12 -16.37
N ILE A 329 10.45 -4.70 -16.75
CA ILE A 329 9.15 -4.53 -16.08
C ILE A 329 8.64 -5.91 -15.66
N GLY A 330 8.69 -6.22 -14.37
CA GLY A 330 8.32 -7.56 -13.87
C GLY A 330 9.20 -8.66 -14.47
N LYS A 331 8.62 -9.54 -15.30
CA LYS A 331 9.34 -10.59 -16.05
C LYS A 331 9.70 -10.20 -17.48
N THR A 332 9.21 -9.06 -17.96
CA THR A 332 9.36 -8.63 -19.36
C THR A 332 10.63 -7.81 -19.53
N HIS A 333 11.43 -8.16 -20.52
CA HIS A 333 12.57 -7.36 -20.97
C HIS A 333 12.09 -6.37 -22.03
N ILE A 334 12.56 -5.13 -21.93
CA ILE A 334 12.15 -4.02 -22.78
C ILE A 334 13.40 -3.40 -23.37
N THR A 335 13.52 -3.47 -24.68
CA THR A 335 14.64 -2.86 -25.41
C THR A 335 14.12 -1.76 -26.31
N PHE A 336 14.82 -0.63 -26.32
CA PHE A 336 14.45 0.55 -27.08
C PHE A 336 15.33 0.71 -28.31
N TYR A 337 14.71 0.87 -29.48
CA TYR A 337 15.40 1.09 -30.75
C TYR A 337 14.92 2.38 -31.41
N PRO A 338 15.80 3.35 -31.71
CA PRO A 338 15.40 4.51 -32.51
C PRO A 338 15.15 4.09 -33.96
N GLN A 339 14.07 4.59 -34.55
CA GLN A 339 13.69 4.28 -35.93
C GLN A 339 13.80 5.51 -36.85
N ASP A 340 13.44 6.71 -36.38
CA ASP A 340 13.57 8.01 -37.07
C ASP A 340 13.67 9.13 -36.01
N LYS A 341 13.85 10.40 -36.43
CA LYS A 341 13.71 11.57 -35.56
C LYS A 341 12.40 11.49 -34.75
N ASN A 342 12.55 11.20 -33.46
CA ASN A 342 11.51 11.11 -32.43
C ASN A 342 10.61 9.88 -32.50
N LYS A 343 10.94 8.86 -33.30
CA LYS A 343 10.23 7.57 -33.30
C LYS A 343 11.07 6.49 -32.66
N LEU A 344 10.47 5.81 -31.69
CA LEU A 344 11.06 4.73 -30.94
C LEU A 344 10.26 3.45 -31.17
N VAL A 345 10.94 2.35 -31.41
CA VAL A 345 10.39 1.00 -31.38
C VAL A 345 10.77 0.38 -30.04
N ILE A 346 9.76 -0.06 -29.31
CA ILE A 346 9.92 -0.80 -28.06
C ILE A 346 9.71 -2.27 -28.40
N ILE A 347 10.69 -3.12 -28.07
CA ILE A 347 10.57 -4.56 -28.14
C ILE A 347 10.40 -5.08 -26.71
N ASN A 348 9.27 -5.73 -26.46
CA ASN A 348 8.95 -6.42 -25.22
C ASN A 348 9.16 -7.91 -25.42
N GLU A 349 10.06 -8.51 -24.66
CA GLU A 349 10.25 -9.96 -24.61
C GLU A 349 9.63 -10.50 -23.31
N ALA A 350 8.59 -11.32 -23.43
CA ALA A 350 7.96 -12.01 -22.31
C ALA A 350 7.72 -13.47 -22.69
N ASP A 351 8.18 -14.41 -21.86
CA ASP A 351 7.95 -15.85 -22.03
C ASP A 351 8.23 -16.36 -23.48
N TYR A 352 9.36 -15.94 -24.05
CA TYR A 352 9.81 -16.27 -25.42
C TYR A 352 8.94 -15.72 -26.56
N THR A 353 8.04 -14.77 -26.27
CA THR A 353 7.27 -14.02 -27.27
C THR A 353 7.76 -12.57 -27.36
N LEU A 354 8.00 -12.12 -28.61
CA LEU A 354 8.42 -10.76 -28.92
C LEU A 354 7.22 -9.93 -29.37
N HIS A 355 6.94 -8.86 -28.63
CA HIS A 355 5.93 -7.88 -28.98
C HIS A 355 6.59 -6.53 -29.24
N TYR A 356 6.36 -5.93 -30.40
CA TYR A 356 6.88 -4.59 -30.68
C TYR A 356 5.77 -3.54 -30.72
N ASN A 357 6.08 -2.32 -30.26
CA ASN A 357 5.21 -1.16 -30.35
C ASN A 357 6.01 0.08 -30.75
N GLN A 358 5.42 0.92 -31.59
CA GLN A 358 6.05 2.14 -32.08
C GLN A 358 5.43 3.37 -31.41
N PHE A 359 6.29 4.28 -30.94
CA PHE A 359 5.91 5.52 -30.27
C PHE A 359 6.62 6.72 -30.88
N SER A 360 5.90 7.84 -30.97
CA SER A 360 6.48 9.16 -31.20
C SER A 360 6.65 9.87 -29.85
N LEU A 361 7.85 10.37 -29.55
CA LEU A 361 8.16 11.05 -28.29
C LEU A 361 8.21 12.58 -28.45
N TYR A 362 7.66 13.28 -27.46
CA TYR A 362 7.63 14.75 -27.39
C TYR A 362 8.05 15.21 -26.00
N LYS A 363 9.10 16.02 -25.91
CA LYS A 363 9.59 16.55 -24.63
C LYS A 363 8.68 17.68 -24.17
N ILE A 364 8.26 17.66 -22.90
CA ILE A 364 7.45 18.73 -22.31
C ILE A 364 8.37 19.75 -21.62
N LYS A 365 9.14 19.28 -20.63
CA LYS A 365 10.05 20.05 -19.79
C LYS A 365 10.92 19.09 -18.97
N ASP A 366 12.19 19.44 -18.74
CA ASP A 366 13.15 18.63 -17.98
C ASP A 366 13.23 17.19 -18.53
N ASN A 367 13.11 16.18 -17.68
CA ASN A 367 13.14 14.75 -18.05
C ASN A 367 11.75 14.16 -18.34
N LYS A 368 10.74 15.01 -18.59
CA LYS A 368 9.35 14.58 -18.83
C LYS A 368 8.98 14.61 -20.30
N TRP A 369 8.43 13.50 -20.77
CA TRP A 369 8.10 13.25 -22.16
C TRP A 369 6.67 12.75 -22.33
N ILE A 370 6.16 12.85 -23.55
CA ILE A 370 4.89 12.27 -23.98
C ILE A 370 5.18 11.29 -25.11
N GLY A 371 4.80 10.03 -24.91
CA GLY A 371 4.79 9.00 -25.93
C GLY A 371 3.43 8.87 -26.58
N ILE A 372 3.35 8.94 -27.90
CA ILE A 372 2.14 8.75 -28.69
C ILE A 372 2.32 7.54 -29.60
N SER A 373 1.47 6.52 -29.44
CA SER A 373 1.34 5.39 -30.37
C SER A 373 -0.01 5.41 -31.08
N LYS A 374 -0.20 4.51 -32.05
CA LYS A 374 -1.51 4.33 -32.71
C LYS A 374 -2.65 3.98 -31.76
N LYS A 375 -2.36 3.43 -30.57
CA LYS A 375 -3.37 2.88 -29.64
C LYS A 375 -3.36 3.51 -28.23
N ALA A 376 -2.39 4.38 -27.93
CA ALA A 376 -2.22 4.92 -26.58
C ALA A 376 -1.40 6.22 -26.58
N ILE A 377 -1.69 7.09 -25.61
CA ILE A 377 -0.86 8.24 -25.23
C ILE A 377 -0.38 7.98 -23.81
N SER A 378 0.92 8.12 -23.57
CA SER A 378 1.54 7.93 -22.26
C SER A 378 2.38 9.15 -21.89
N THR A 379 2.42 9.52 -20.60
CA THR A 379 3.51 10.36 -20.09
C THR A 379 4.66 9.45 -19.69
N ILE A 380 5.88 9.84 -20.02
CA ILE A 380 7.09 9.08 -19.75
C ILE A 380 8.05 9.98 -18.98
N ASP A 381 8.41 9.56 -17.78
CA ASP A 381 9.39 10.26 -16.95
C ASP A 381 10.67 9.43 -16.90
N PHE A 382 11.79 10.03 -17.34
CA PHE A 382 13.12 9.42 -17.25
C PHE A 382 13.81 9.89 -15.97
N HIS A 383 14.29 8.94 -15.18
CA HIS A 383 14.98 9.21 -13.93
C HIS A 383 16.45 8.83 -14.07
N TYR A 384 17.34 9.80 -13.87
CA TYR A 384 18.79 9.65 -13.99
C TYR A 384 19.43 9.65 -12.58
N LYS A 385 20.59 9.00 -12.43
CA LYS A 385 21.51 9.23 -11.30
C LYS A 385 22.51 10.30 -11.75
N ASN A 386 23.02 11.10 -10.80
CA ASN A 386 23.82 12.30 -11.07
C ASN A 386 24.87 12.12 -12.19
N GLU A 387 24.85 13.03 -13.17
CA GLU A 387 25.76 13.14 -14.34
C GLU A 387 25.74 11.97 -15.35
N GLU A 388 24.85 10.99 -15.24
CA GLU A 388 24.71 9.92 -16.23
C GLU A 388 23.72 10.29 -17.36
N ASP A 389 24.09 10.00 -18.62
CA ASP A 389 23.22 10.17 -19.80
C ASP A 389 22.17 9.04 -19.94
N ILE A 390 22.21 8.02 -19.08
CA ILE A 390 21.34 6.83 -19.13
C ILE A 390 20.38 6.85 -17.92
N PRO A 391 19.06 6.74 -18.12
CA PRO A 391 18.12 6.73 -17.01
C PRO A 391 18.11 5.37 -16.30
N TYR A 392 18.25 5.35 -14.98
CA TYR A 392 18.14 4.11 -14.19
C TYR A 392 16.69 3.60 -14.08
N LYS A 393 15.71 4.49 -14.28
CA LYS A 393 14.28 4.16 -14.21
C LYS A 393 13.51 4.97 -15.25
N ILE A 394 12.55 4.32 -15.90
CA ILE A 394 11.58 4.92 -16.80
C ILE A 394 10.19 4.66 -16.24
N SER A 395 9.45 5.72 -15.90
CA SER A 395 8.06 5.61 -15.46
C SER A 395 7.13 5.91 -16.64
N ILE A 396 6.37 4.92 -17.09
CA ILE A 396 5.43 5.02 -18.22
C ILE A 396 4.01 5.01 -17.66
N ASN A 397 3.33 6.14 -17.79
CA ASN A 397 1.94 6.27 -17.38
C ASN A 397 1.03 6.38 -18.60
N ASN A 398 0.33 5.31 -18.93
CA ASN A 398 -0.63 5.28 -20.03
C ASN A 398 -1.88 6.08 -19.65
N ILE A 399 -2.08 7.23 -20.28
CA ILE A 399 -3.14 8.18 -19.93
C ILE A 399 -4.53 7.58 -20.21
N GLN A 400 -4.66 6.76 -21.26
CA GLN A 400 -5.94 6.16 -21.67
C GLN A 400 -6.30 4.91 -20.87
N LYS A 401 -5.32 4.02 -20.63
CA LYS A 401 -5.54 2.78 -19.88
C LYS A 401 -5.33 2.95 -18.37
N ARG A 402 -4.78 4.08 -17.94
CA ARG A 402 -4.43 4.44 -16.54
C ARG A 402 -3.58 3.37 -15.86
N ILE A 403 -2.65 2.80 -16.63
CA ILE A 403 -1.65 1.85 -16.17
C ILE A 403 -0.36 2.63 -15.97
N ASN A 404 0.23 2.54 -14.78
CA ASN A 404 1.54 3.07 -14.49
C ASN A 404 2.53 1.91 -14.39
N GLU A 405 3.51 1.90 -15.27
CA GLU A 405 4.53 0.85 -15.35
C GLU A 405 5.89 1.48 -15.11
N ASN A 406 6.69 0.87 -14.24
CA ASN A 406 8.05 1.31 -13.97
C ASN A 406 9.02 0.31 -14.58
N ALA A 407 9.83 0.76 -15.53
CA ALA A 407 10.93 -0.01 -16.11
C ALA A 407 12.24 0.39 -15.44
N TYR A 408 13.05 -0.59 -15.08
CA TYR A 408 14.34 -0.37 -14.42
C TYR A 408 15.47 -0.83 -15.33
N TYR A 409 16.53 -0.05 -15.43
CA TYR A 409 17.70 -0.34 -16.25
C TYR A 409 18.33 -1.68 -15.86
N ILE A 410 18.69 -2.49 -16.85
CA ILE A 410 19.41 -3.76 -16.68
C ILE A 410 20.79 -3.56 -17.30
N TYR A 411 21.84 -3.75 -16.51
CA TYR A 411 23.23 -3.67 -16.95
C TYR A 411 23.62 -4.81 -17.89
#